data_AF-A0A926WXJ5-F1
#
_entry.id   AF-A0A926WXJ5-F1
#
_cell.length_a   1.000
_cell.length_b   1.000
_cell.length_c   1.000
_cell.angle_alpha   90.00
_cell.angle_beta   90.00
_cell.angle_gamma   90.00
#
_symmetry.space_group_name_H-M   'P 1'
#
loop_
_entity.id
_entity.type
_entity.pdbx_description
1 polymer ?
#
loop_
_entity_poly.entity_id
_entity_poly.type
_entity_poly.pdbx_seq_one_letter_code
_entity_poly.pdbx_strand_id
1 'polypeptide(L)'
;METQQQQPESVNTISSQGVLALDGTNSANVPKLLPARESEAQWQRIGRQVSEFLAQLPEYLGSLFNKYKQALLSLALILSAVVTVKVVLALLDAINDIPLLSPTFELIGIGYITWVIFRYLIKAETRQELAEKLGFFKKQIVGREGSQTLN
;
A
#
# COMPACT_ATOMS: atom_id res chain seq x y z
N MET A 1 -23.80 68.48 -2.01
CA MET A 1 -24.97 68.69 -2.89
C MET A 1 -24.62 68.06 -4.23
N GLU A 2 -25.50 67.20 -4.70
CA GLU A 2 -25.30 66.17 -5.73
C GLU A 2 -25.31 66.71 -7.17
N THR A 3 -24.74 65.94 -8.12
CA THR A 3 -25.28 65.54 -9.46
C THR A 3 -24.15 64.85 -10.26
N GLN A 4 -24.24 63.55 -10.64
CA GLN A 4 -24.79 62.98 -11.91
C GLN A 4 -24.03 63.48 -13.18
N GLN A 5 -23.66 62.74 -14.25
CA GLN A 5 -23.86 61.37 -14.76
C GLN A 5 -23.02 61.19 -16.06
N GLN A 6 -22.63 59.95 -16.38
CA GLN A 6 -22.63 59.25 -17.69
C GLN A 6 -21.93 59.75 -19.00
N GLN A 7 -21.11 58.81 -19.53
CA GLN A 7 -21.06 58.24 -20.90
C GLN A 7 -19.96 58.74 -21.88
N PRO A 8 -19.10 57.84 -22.41
CA PRO A 8 -18.09 58.20 -23.41
C PRO A 8 -18.65 58.21 -24.84
N GLU A 9 -18.12 59.15 -25.61
CA GLU A 9 -18.46 59.51 -26.99
C GLU A 9 -18.48 58.34 -27.98
N SER A 10 -19.53 58.36 -28.80
CA SER A 10 -19.62 57.75 -30.12
C SER A 10 -19.13 58.75 -31.18
N VAL A 11 -18.13 58.38 -31.98
CA VAL A 11 -17.92 59.02 -33.29
C VAL A 11 -18.01 57.97 -34.40
N ASN A 12 -19.01 58.26 -35.22
CA ASN A 12 -19.59 57.59 -36.36
C ASN A 12 -18.66 57.64 -37.61
N THR A 13 -18.59 56.51 -38.35
CA THR A 13 -18.77 56.35 -39.84
C THR A 13 -17.96 57.20 -40.85
N ILE A 14 -17.61 56.81 -42.10
CA ILE A 14 -17.78 55.67 -43.03
C ILE A 14 -16.88 56.03 -44.25
N SER A 15 -16.22 55.07 -44.89
CA SER A 15 -16.04 55.10 -46.36
C SER A 15 -15.84 53.68 -46.90
N SER A 16 -16.84 53.22 -47.65
CA SER A 16 -16.87 51.95 -48.37
C SER A 16 -16.04 51.99 -49.65
N GLN A 17 -15.27 50.92 -49.88
CA GLN A 17 -14.82 50.35 -51.17
C GLN A 17 -13.96 49.14 -50.77
N GLY A 18 -14.27 47.85 -50.96
CA GLY A 18 -15.03 47.20 -52.01
C GLY A 18 -14.08 46.53 -52.99
N VAL A 19 -13.51 45.36 -52.69
CA VAL A 19 -13.32 44.21 -53.62
C VAL A 19 -12.65 43.01 -52.92
N LEU A 20 -13.17 41.84 -53.29
CA LEU A 20 -12.68 40.49 -52.99
C LEU A 20 -11.27 40.24 -53.53
N ALA A 21 -10.40 39.66 -52.69
CA ALA A 21 -9.34 38.77 -53.15
C ALA A 21 -9.05 37.74 -52.04
N LEU A 22 -9.59 36.54 -52.23
CA LEU A 22 -9.14 35.33 -51.54
C LEU A 22 -7.74 35.00 -52.08
N ASP A 23 -6.69 35.39 -51.35
CA ASP A 23 -5.34 34.89 -51.61
C ASP A 23 -5.13 33.62 -50.77
N GLY A 24 -5.16 32.48 -51.46
CA GLY A 24 -4.94 31.19 -50.85
C GLY A 24 -3.45 30.96 -50.61
N THR A 25 -3.04 31.01 -49.33
CA THR A 25 -1.79 30.38 -48.91
C THR A 25 -1.93 29.72 -47.53
N ASN A 26 -2.08 28.39 -47.58
CA ASN A 26 -1.45 27.44 -46.67
C ASN A 26 -1.77 27.54 -45.16
N SER A 27 -3.04 27.30 -44.80
CA SER A 27 -3.36 26.66 -43.53
C SER A 27 -3.37 25.13 -43.71
N ALA A 28 -2.20 24.55 -43.97
CA ALA A 28 -2.03 23.13 -44.30
C ALA A 28 -1.45 22.29 -43.14
N ASN A 29 -1.52 22.77 -41.90
CA ASN A 29 -1.01 22.00 -40.76
C ASN A 29 -1.77 22.18 -39.44
N VAL A 30 -2.99 22.74 -39.45
CA VAL A 30 -3.89 22.56 -38.31
C VAL A 30 -4.34 21.09 -38.35
N PRO A 31 -4.06 20.26 -37.33
CA PRO A 31 -4.44 18.85 -37.34
C PRO A 31 -5.95 18.76 -37.51
N LYS A 32 -6.39 18.42 -38.72
CA LYS A 32 -7.78 18.12 -39.00
C LYS A 32 -8.13 16.92 -38.13
N LEU A 33 -8.99 17.13 -37.14
CA LEU A 33 -9.45 16.07 -36.24
C LEU A 33 -9.85 14.87 -37.11
N LEU A 34 -9.07 13.80 -36.98
CA LEU A 34 -9.17 12.57 -37.74
C LEU A 34 -10.59 12.01 -37.59
N PRO A 35 -11.16 11.37 -38.63
CA PRO A 35 -12.51 10.84 -38.56
C PRO A 35 -12.60 9.86 -37.40
N ALA A 36 -13.68 9.90 -36.63
CA ALA A 36 -13.93 9.07 -35.44
C ALA A 36 -13.75 7.54 -35.67
N ARG A 37 -13.67 7.09 -36.94
CA ARG A 37 -13.34 5.70 -37.32
C ARG A 37 -11.88 5.30 -37.04
N GLU A 38 -10.92 6.22 -37.08
CA GLU A 38 -9.53 5.91 -36.70
C GLU A 38 -9.33 5.85 -35.18
N SER A 39 -10.12 6.62 -34.43
CA SER A 39 -10.15 6.59 -32.96
C SER A 39 -10.50 5.19 -32.45
N GLU A 40 -11.55 4.56 -32.98
CA GLU A 40 -11.91 3.17 -32.66
C GLU A 40 -10.75 2.20 -32.93
N ALA A 41 -10.08 2.36 -34.09
CA ALA A 41 -8.92 1.56 -34.46
C ALA A 41 -7.67 1.85 -33.60
N GLN A 42 -7.56 3.05 -33.00
CA GLN A 42 -6.53 3.40 -32.02
C GLN A 42 -6.84 2.79 -30.65
N TRP A 43 -8.07 2.92 -30.15
CA TRP A 43 -8.49 2.30 -28.88
C TRP A 43 -8.33 0.78 -28.88
N GLN A 44 -8.59 0.11 -30.01
CA GLN A 44 -8.31 -1.32 -30.14
C GLN A 44 -6.80 -1.64 -30.11
N ARG A 45 -5.94 -0.76 -30.62
CA ARG A 45 -4.48 -0.93 -30.54
C ARG A 45 -3.96 -0.69 -29.12
N ILE A 46 -4.41 0.37 -28.46
CA ILE A 46 -4.10 0.64 -27.06
C ILE A 46 -4.63 -0.49 -26.15
N GLY A 47 -5.85 -0.96 -26.39
CA GLY A 47 -6.44 -2.06 -25.64
C GLY A 47 -5.65 -3.37 -25.80
N ARG A 48 -5.17 -3.68 -27.02
CA ARG A 48 -4.29 -4.83 -27.25
C ARG A 48 -2.95 -4.70 -26.54
N GLN A 49 -2.31 -3.53 -26.64
CA GLN A 49 -1.02 -3.27 -25.99
C GLN A 49 -1.11 -3.32 -24.46
N VAL A 50 -2.19 -2.77 -23.88
CA VAL A 50 -2.47 -2.87 -22.44
C VAL A 50 -2.80 -4.31 -22.06
N SER A 51 -3.60 -5.02 -22.85
CA SER A 51 -3.92 -6.43 -22.58
C SER A 51 -2.68 -7.33 -22.62
N GLU A 52 -1.75 -7.11 -23.55
CA GLU A 52 -0.48 -7.85 -23.63
C GLU A 52 0.41 -7.53 -22.43
N PHE A 53 0.48 -6.25 -22.03
CA PHE A 53 1.21 -5.85 -20.83
C PHE A 53 0.60 -6.43 -19.55
N LEU A 54 -0.73 -6.38 -19.40
CA LEU A 54 -1.46 -6.97 -18.28
C LEU A 54 -1.36 -8.50 -18.25
N ALA A 55 -1.30 -9.16 -19.41
CA ALA A 55 -1.07 -10.60 -19.50
C ALA A 55 0.34 -10.98 -19.03
N GLN A 56 1.31 -10.08 -19.16
CA GLN A 56 2.68 -10.28 -18.68
C GLN A 56 2.89 -9.84 -17.22
N LEU A 57 2.03 -8.97 -16.66
CA LEU A 57 2.10 -8.55 -15.26
C LEU A 57 2.14 -9.71 -14.26
N PRO A 58 1.27 -10.74 -14.32
CA PRO A 58 1.32 -11.83 -13.35
C PRO A 58 2.65 -12.58 -13.42
N GLU A 59 3.28 -12.69 -14.59
CA GLU A 59 4.59 -13.31 -14.75
C GLU A 59 5.69 -12.45 -14.11
N TYR A 60 5.69 -11.13 -14.35
CA TYR A 60 6.64 -10.20 -13.73
C TYR A 60 6.46 -10.13 -12.20
N LEU A 61 5.23 -9.98 -11.71
CA LEU A 61 4.92 -9.97 -10.27
C LEU A 61 5.23 -11.32 -9.63
N GLY A 62 4.97 -12.42 -10.32
CA GLY A 62 5.34 -13.77 -9.90
C GLY A 62 6.85 -13.91 -9.75
N SER A 63 7.63 -13.48 -10.75
CA SER A 63 9.09 -13.56 -10.71
C SER A 63 9.68 -12.69 -9.58
N LEU A 64 9.17 -11.49 -9.35
CA LEU A 64 9.60 -10.62 -8.27
C LEU A 64 9.18 -11.18 -6.90
N PHE A 65 7.94 -11.64 -6.77
CA PHE A 65 7.49 -12.26 -5.53
C PHE A 65 8.29 -13.51 -5.20
N ASN A 66 8.61 -14.34 -6.19
CA ASN A 66 9.38 -15.57 -5.95
C ASN A 66 10.88 -15.28 -5.72
N LYS A 67 11.47 -14.33 -6.46
CA LYS A 67 12.87 -13.91 -6.32
C LYS A 67 13.14 -13.15 -5.03
N TYR A 68 12.20 -12.30 -4.61
CA TYR A 68 12.32 -11.49 -3.40
C TYR A 68 11.51 -12.05 -2.23
N LYS A 69 10.89 -13.23 -2.35
CA LYS A 69 10.00 -13.81 -1.33
C LYS A 69 10.56 -13.72 0.08
N GLN A 70 11.85 -14.05 0.23
CA GLN A 70 12.53 -14.03 1.51
C GLN A 70 12.76 -12.61 2.04
N ALA A 71 13.15 -11.66 1.18
CA ALA A 71 13.31 -10.26 1.54
C ALA A 71 11.97 -9.55 1.77
N LEU A 72 10.94 -9.90 1.00
CA LEU A 72 9.59 -9.40 1.14
C LEU A 72 8.97 -9.90 2.44
N LEU A 73 9.18 -11.17 2.77
CA LEU A 73 8.73 -11.75 4.03
C LEU A 73 9.46 -11.11 5.22
N SER A 74 10.78 -10.92 5.15
CA SER A 74 11.52 -10.26 6.23
C SER A 74 11.09 -8.80 6.40
N LEU A 75 10.93 -8.06 5.30
CA LEU A 75 10.44 -6.68 5.34
C LEU A 75 9.01 -6.62 5.85
N ALA A 76 8.13 -7.51 5.40
CA ALA A 76 6.75 -7.62 5.89
C ALA A 76 6.72 -7.97 7.37
N LEU A 77 7.62 -8.83 7.85
CA LEU A 77 7.73 -9.19 9.26
C LEU A 77 8.22 -8.00 10.10
N ILE A 78 9.20 -7.24 9.61
CA ILE A 78 9.69 -6.02 10.28
C ILE A 78 8.58 -4.98 10.35
N LEU A 79 7.90 -4.71 9.24
CA LEU A 79 6.79 -3.76 9.19
C LEU A 79 5.63 -4.23 10.10
N SER A 80 5.29 -5.50 10.05
CA SER A 80 4.28 -6.12 10.91
C SER A 80 4.67 -6.00 12.39
N ALA A 81 5.93 -6.22 12.75
CA ALA A 81 6.41 -6.05 14.10
C ALA A 81 6.24 -4.60 14.59
N VAL A 82 6.57 -3.61 13.75
CA VAL A 82 6.38 -2.19 14.08
C VAL A 82 4.90 -1.87 14.29
N VAL A 83 4.02 -2.34 13.40
CA VAL A 83 2.56 -2.16 13.53
C VAL A 83 2.04 -2.85 14.79
N THR A 84 2.50 -4.06 15.07
CA THR A 84 2.12 -4.82 16.27
C THR A 84 2.50 -4.07 17.53
N VAL A 85 3.72 -3.54 17.61
CA VAL A 85 4.15 -2.71 18.76
C VAL A 85 3.24 -1.49 18.90
N LYS A 86 2.90 -0.82 17.80
CA LYS A 86 1.98 0.33 17.84
C LYS A 86 0.59 -0.04 18.35
N VAL A 87 0.05 -1.18 17.90
CA VAL A 87 -1.25 -1.69 18.36
C VAL A 87 -1.20 -2.03 19.84
N VAL A 88 -0.13 -2.70 20.30
CA VAL A 88 0.05 -3.01 21.73
C VAL A 88 0.13 -1.75 22.56
N LEU A 89 0.89 -0.75 22.13
CA LEU A 89 0.97 0.55 22.82
C LEU A 89 -0.39 1.26 22.87
N ALA A 90 -1.12 1.30 21.74
CA ALA A 90 -2.45 1.89 21.69
C ALA A 90 -3.46 1.14 22.58
N LEU A 91 -3.34 -0.18 22.68
CA LEU A 91 -4.14 -0.99 23.58
C LEU A 91 -3.79 -0.69 25.05
N LEU A 92 -2.50 -0.55 25.38
CA LEU A 92 -2.05 -0.16 26.73
C LEU A 92 -2.57 1.23 27.10
N ASP A 93 -2.52 2.19 26.19
CA ASP A 93 -3.07 3.54 26.40
C ASP A 93 -4.59 3.46 26.64
N ALA A 94 -5.33 2.73 25.81
CA ALA A 94 -6.77 2.56 25.98
C ALA A 94 -7.16 1.82 27.28
N ILE A 95 -6.35 0.87 27.72
CA ILE A 95 -6.53 0.17 29.00
C ILE A 95 -6.28 1.11 30.18
N ASN A 96 -5.26 1.97 30.10
CA ASN A 96 -4.93 2.95 31.14
C ASN A 96 -5.98 4.06 31.25
N ASP A 97 -6.66 4.40 30.15
CA ASP A 97 -7.80 5.33 30.17
C ASP A 97 -9.04 4.74 30.88
N ILE A 98 -9.09 3.42 31.09
CA ILE A 98 -10.19 2.75 31.79
C ILE A 98 -9.73 2.39 33.22
N PRO A 99 -10.22 3.08 34.27
CA PRO A 99 -9.66 3.01 35.63
C PRO A 99 -9.76 1.63 36.30
N LEU A 100 -10.58 0.70 35.76
CA LEU A 100 -10.74 -0.66 36.29
C LEU A 100 -9.93 -1.72 35.54
N LEU A 101 -9.54 -1.48 34.28
CA LEU A 101 -8.86 -2.50 33.47
C LEU A 101 -7.39 -2.62 33.86
N SER A 102 -6.68 -1.50 34.02
CA SER A 102 -5.27 -1.48 34.42
C SER A 102 -4.97 -2.33 35.67
N PRO A 103 -5.64 -2.12 36.83
CA PRO A 103 -5.41 -2.96 38.02
C PRO A 103 -5.88 -4.42 37.85
N THR A 104 -6.88 -4.68 37.00
CA THR A 104 -7.37 -6.04 36.73
C THR A 104 -6.34 -6.83 35.90
N PHE A 105 -5.74 -6.21 34.88
CA PHE A 105 -4.65 -6.82 34.10
C PHE A 105 -3.39 -7.06 34.93
N GLU A 106 -3.07 -6.16 35.86
CA GLU A 106 -1.97 -6.35 36.81
C GLU A 106 -2.21 -7.59 37.70
N LEU A 107 -3.41 -7.70 38.28
CA LEU A 107 -3.78 -8.84 39.12
C LEU A 107 -3.77 -10.17 38.33
N ILE A 108 -4.30 -10.15 37.10
CA ILE A 108 -4.28 -11.31 36.19
C ILE A 108 -2.84 -11.68 35.82
N GLY A 109 -2.00 -10.68 35.52
CA GLY A 109 -0.59 -10.87 35.20
C GLY A 109 0.16 -11.53 36.36
N ILE A 110 0.04 -10.99 37.57
CA ILE A 110 0.66 -11.56 38.77
C ILE A 110 0.11 -12.96 39.05
N GLY A 111 -1.20 -13.16 38.95
CA GLY A 111 -1.82 -14.48 39.15
C GLY A 111 -1.29 -15.52 38.15
N TYR A 112 -1.20 -15.16 36.88
CA TYR A 112 -0.73 -16.05 35.83
C TYR A 112 0.77 -16.33 35.95
N ILE A 113 1.60 -15.32 36.21
CA ILE A 113 3.05 -15.49 36.44
C ILE A 113 3.27 -16.39 37.66
N THR A 114 2.57 -16.14 38.78
CA THR A 114 2.66 -16.94 40.00
C THR A 114 2.25 -18.39 39.75
N TRP A 115 1.12 -18.61 39.05
CA TRP A 115 0.66 -19.95 38.69
C TRP A 115 1.67 -20.66 37.78
N VAL A 116 2.16 -20.00 36.73
CA VAL A 116 3.12 -20.60 35.79
C VAL A 116 4.42 -20.98 36.51
N ILE A 117 4.96 -20.08 37.34
CA ILE A 117 6.16 -20.38 38.14
C ILE A 117 5.90 -21.56 39.07
N PHE A 118 4.79 -21.56 39.81
CA PHE A 118 4.50 -22.64 40.74
C PHE A 118 4.28 -23.99 40.03
N ARG A 119 3.53 -23.98 38.93
CA ARG A 119 3.13 -25.19 38.21
C ARG A 119 4.24 -25.80 37.35
N TYR A 120 5.05 -24.96 36.71
CA TYR A 120 6.04 -25.38 35.73
C TYR A 120 7.48 -25.21 36.21
N LEU A 121 7.76 -24.17 37.01
CA LEU A 121 9.09 -23.99 37.60
C LEU A 121 9.25 -24.72 38.94
N ILE A 122 8.25 -24.96 39.80
CA ILE A 122 8.54 -25.61 41.10
C ILE A 122 8.40 -27.15 41.03
N LYS A 123 7.45 -27.67 40.24
CA LYS A 123 7.33 -29.11 40.04
C LYS A 123 8.45 -29.66 39.14
N ALA A 124 9.35 -30.47 39.73
CA ALA A 124 10.46 -31.11 39.03
C ALA A 124 10.01 -31.97 37.82
N GLU A 125 8.91 -32.70 37.95
CA GLU A 125 8.33 -33.51 36.87
C GLU A 125 7.94 -32.67 35.64
N THR A 126 7.45 -31.46 35.87
CA THR A 126 6.99 -30.57 34.79
C THR A 126 8.18 -29.87 34.12
N ARG A 127 9.29 -29.63 34.84
CA ARG A 127 10.53 -29.11 34.25
C ARG A 127 11.12 -30.05 33.20
N GLN A 128 11.09 -31.36 33.44
CA GLN A 128 11.66 -32.36 32.53
C GLN A 128 10.83 -32.47 31.24
N GLU A 129 9.50 -32.55 31.37
CA GLU A 129 8.60 -32.61 30.21
C GLU A 129 8.67 -31.35 29.34
N LEU A 130 8.76 -30.16 29.97
CA LEU A 130 8.92 -28.91 29.23
C LEU A 130 10.29 -28.79 28.56
N ALA A 131 11.37 -29.20 29.23
CA ALA A 131 12.71 -29.15 28.66
C ALA A 131 12.85 -30.07 27.43
N GLU A 132 12.24 -31.26 27.47
CA GLU A 132 12.19 -32.16 26.31
C GLU A 132 11.35 -31.56 25.17
N LYS A 133 10.14 -31.06 25.46
CA LYS A 133 9.28 -30.41 24.46
C LYS A 133 9.93 -29.18 23.84
N LEU A 134 10.57 -28.31 24.64
CA LEU A 134 11.33 -27.15 24.14
C LEU A 134 12.54 -27.58 23.33
N GLY A 135 13.24 -28.64 23.73
CA GLY A 135 14.37 -29.19 22.99
C GLY A 135 13.96 -29.67 21.60
N PHE A 136 12.82 -30.36 21.50
CA PHE A 136 12.27 -30.83 20.23
C PHE A 136 11.82 -29.65 19.34
N PHE A 137 11.09 -28.70 19.92
CA PHE A 137 10.60 -27.52 19.20
C PHE A 137 11.74 -26.60 18.73
N LYS A 138 12.76 -26.41 19.57
CA LYS A 138 13.99 -25.69 19.21
C LYS A 138 14.73 -26.39 18.07
N LYS A 139 14.83 -27.72 18.08
CA LYS A 139 15.44 -28.48 16.98
C LYS A 139 14.68 -28.31 15.67
N GLN A 140 13.35 -28.25 15.74
CA GLN A 140 12.47 -28.07 14.60
C GLN A 140 12.53 -26.65 14.01
N ILE A 141 12.67 -25.61 14.84
CA ILE A 141 12.81 -24.21 14.39
C ILE A 141 14.24 -23.91 13.93
N VAL A 142 15.26 -24.43 14.62
CA VAL A 142 16.68 -24.19 14.30
C VAL A 142 17.18 -25.11 13.18
N GLY A 143 16.39 -26.10 12.75
CA GLY A 143 16.74 -26.96 11.61
C GLY A 143 18.02 -27.77 11.84
N ARG A 144 18.19 -28.38 13.02
CA ARG A 144 19.20 -29.44 13.20
C ARG A 144 18.52 -30.81 13.14
N GLU A 145 18.02 -31.13 11.95
CA GLU A 145 17.82 -32.55 11.59
C GLU A 145 19.20 -33.14 11.29
N GLY A 146 19.42 -34.36 11.77
CA GLY A 146 20.74 -34.96 11.92
C GLY A 146 21.51 -35.09 10.61
N SER A 147 22.69 -34.47 10.57
CA SER A 147 23.84 -35.07 9.91
C SER A 147 24.39 -36.18 10.82
N GLN A 148 23.62 -37.26 11.01
CA GLN A 148 24.21 -38.56 11.34
C GLN A 148 24.72 -39.13 10.02
N THR A 149 25.91 -38.70 9.61
CA THR A 149 26.66 -39.38 8.57
C THR A 149 27.31 -40.60 9.21
N LEU A 150 26.95 -41.77 8.68
CA LEU A 150 27.49 -43.09 9.00
C LEU A 150 29.03 -43.09 9.13
N ASN A 151 29.53 -43.81 10.13
CA ASN A 151 30.86 -44.42 10.14
C ASN A 151 30.71 -45.87 10.59
#